data_AF-A0A7Y3E305-F1
#
_entry.id   AF-A0A7Y3E305-F1
#
_cell.length_a   1.000
_cell.length_b   1.000
_cell.length_c   1.000
_cell.angle_alpha   90.00
_cell.angle_beta   90.00
_cell.angle_gamma   90.00
#
_symmetry.space_group_name_H-M   'P 1'
#
loop_
_entity.id
_entity.type
_entity.pdbx_description
1 polymer ?
#
loop_
_entity_poly.entity_id
_entity_poly.type
_entity_poly.pdbx_seq_one_letter_code
_entity_poly.pdbx_strand_id
1 'polypeptide(L)'
;MSAPGPTRVFAVSIALLFCLSNTAEAQISRLKKAAANAAERETANQVDRMVTEAVQCAFDDPRCVEEAEKSGKPVVLIDSEGRVITDDEGRPVTDPAKAGAQAGGGGGAAVGAPTKPGEGVWANYDFVPGEKVLYVDDFSSDRVGDFPQRLEWASGNMEIVEWEGQRLLRATGSRSQFAILIAGGVPEQFTLEFVIHDPGTQQGTRVITGEAPSNISNYEGNHFNFGNWRGSGIWGARHPLSTIQDLSIRERLVTARVMVDGAYAKAFMDETRIANAPRVDLERSDRITFVLSGKPDQPIYLGQIRLAAGGRDLYDKLAAEGRVATQGILFATDSDAIQPESTPTLREIGEMMEAHTDLVLLIEGHTDAEGDDAHNQDLSERRARSVVRFLVEEYGIDGDRLAAAGFGESNPVGDNATPEGRQQNRRVELVVQ
;
A
#
# COMPACT_ATOMS: atom_id res chain seq x y z
N MET A 1 75.74 -54.01 53.72
CA MET A 1 74.89 -54.74 52.74
C MET A 1 73.82 -53.79 52.25
N SER A 2 73.56 -53.78 50.93
CA SER A 2 72.44 -53.17 50.18
C SER A 2 72.11 -51.66 50.29
N ALA A 3 71.95 -51.04 49.11
CA ALA A 3 71.30 -49.74 48.82
C ALA A 3 69.77 -49.95 48.57
N PRO A 4 68.92 -48.99 48.08
CA PRO A 4 69.09 -47.58 47.65
C PRO A 4 68.17 -46.61 48.46
N GLY A 5 67.73 -45.39 48.08
CA GLY A 5 67.90 -44.51 46.90
C GLY A 5 67.04 -43.22 47.01
N PRO A 6 67.30 -42.10 46.27
CA PRO A 6 66.62 -40.80 46.50
C PRO A 6 65.65 -40.34 45.39
N THR A 7 64.64 -39.49 45.71
CA THR A 7 64.26 -38.24 45.00
C THR A 7 62.92 -37.60 45.46
N ARG A 8 62.74 -36.32 45.10
CA ARG A 8 61.50 -35.49 44.96
C ARG A 8 61.08 -34.58 46.13
N VAL A 9 61.47 -33.31 46.01
CA VAL A 9 60.74 -32.13 46.55
C VAL A 9 60.80 -31.01 45.50
N PHE A 10 59.70 -30.77 44.77
CA PHE A 10 59.41 -29.52 44.03
C PHE A 10 58.03 -29.64 43.34
N ALA A 11 56.96 -29.08 43.94
CA ALA A 11 55.68 -28.69 43.30
C ALA A 11 54.57 -28.43 44.35
N VAL A 12 54.45 -27.20 44.90
CA VAL A 12 53.27 -26.79 45.69
C VAL A 12 52.86 -25.32 45.43
N SER A 13 53.80 -24.41 45.20
CA SER A 13 53.55 -22.95 45.29
C SER A 13 52.83 -22.27 44.11
N ILE A 14 52.28 -22.99 43.12
CA ILE A 14 51.61 -22.39 41.94
C ILE A 14 50.07 -22.46 42.02
N ALA A 15 49.50 -23.39 42.79
CA ALA A 15 48.05 -23.62 42.81
C ALA A 15 47.23 -22.55 43.57
N LEU A 16 47.80 -21.86 44.56
CA LEU A 16 47.06 -20.89 45.38
C LEU A 16 46.88 -19.51 44.72
N LEU A 17 47.77 -19.09 43.81
CA LEU A 17 47.63 -17.80 43.13
C LEU A 17 46.52 -17.82 42.05
N PHE A 18 46.29 -18.97 41.41
CA PHE A 18 45.29 -19.10 40.34
C PHE A 18 43.83 -19.17 40.81
N CYS A 19 43.58 -19.42 42.10
CA CYS A 19 42.22 -19.45 42.66
C CYS A 19 41.74 -18.07 43.16
N LEU A 20 42.63 -17.08 43.32
CA LEU A 20 42.29 -15.73 43.80
C LEU A 20 42.12 -14.70 42.68
N SER A 21 42.67 -14.95 41.49
CA SER A 21 42.50 -14.07 40.32
C SER A 21 41.10 -14.19 39.70
N ASN A 22 40.62 -15.42 39.49
CA ASN A 22 39.32 -15.69 38.83
C ASN A 22 38.11 -15.15 39.62
N THR A 23 38.20 -15.03 40.95
CA THR A 23 37.13 -14.44 41.77
C THR A 23 37.13 -12.92 41.75
N ALA A 24 38.31 -12.28 41.72
CA ALA A 24 38.45 -10.84 41.68
C ALA A 24 37.94 -10.24 40.35
N GLU A 25 38.32 -10.81 39.20
CA GLU A 25 37.84 -10.34 37.89
C GLU A 25 36.33 -10.52 37.73
N ALA A 26 35.77 -11.64 38.22
CA ALA A 26 34.33 -11.87 38.21
C ALA A 26 33.55 -10.88 39.11
N GLN A 27 34.12 -10.49 40.26
CA GLN A 27 33.53 -9.46 41.13
C GLN A 27 33.61 -8.05 40.51
N ILE A 28 34.76 -7.68 39.93
CA ILE A 28 34.94 -6.40 39.25
C ILE A 28 34.02 -6.29 38.02
N SER A 29 33.86 -7.37 37.25
CA SER A 29 32.92 -7.46 36.13
C SER A 29 31.48 -7.20 36.59
N ARG A 30 31.03 -7.87 37.66
CA ARG A 30 29.68 -7.66 38.22
C ARG A 30 29.47 -6.24 38.74
N LEU A 31 30.47 -5.64 39.40
CA LEU A 31 30.40 -4.26 39.88
C LEU A 31 30.33 -3.25 38.73
N LYS A 32 31.14 -3.42 37.68
CA LYS A 32 31.06 -2.59 36.46
C LYS A 32 29.70 -2.71 35.78
N LYS A 33 29.16 -3.92 35.67
CA LYS A 33 27.84 -4.15 35.07
C LYS A 33 26.71 -3.58 35.93
N ALA A 34 26.80 -3.69 37.26
CA ALA A 34 25.84 -3.07 38.17
C ALA A 34 25.88 -1.53 38.11
N ALA A 35 27.07 -0.95 37.99
CA ALA A 35 27.25 0.51 37.84
C ALA A 35 26.73 1.03 36.49
N ALA A 36 27.00 0.32 35.39
CA ALA A 36 26.44 0.64 34.07
C ALA A 36 24.91 0.61 34.10
N ASN A 37 24.32 -0.50 34.57
CA ASN A 37 22.87 -0.65 34.69
C ASN A 37 22.23 0.39 35.65
N ALA A 38 22.98 0.90 36.63
CA ALA A 38 22.50 1.97 37.53
C ALA A 38 22.52 3.34 36.83
N ALA A 39 23.59 3.66 36.10
CA ALA A 39 23.68 4.88 35.30
C ALA A 39 22.62 4.91 34.18
N GLU A 40 22.42 3.80 33.46
CA GLU A 40 21.36 3.64 32.44
C GLU A 40 19.97 3.92 33.03
N ARG A 41 19.68 3.42 34.24
CA ARG A 41 18.41 3.67 34.94
C ARG A 41 18.25 5.11 35.39
N GLU A 42 19.33 5.78 35.80
CA GLU A 42 19.30 7.19 36.20
C GLU A 42 19.04 8.09 34.98
N THR A 43 19.71 7.82 33.86
CA THR A 43 19.45 8.50 32.58
C THR A 43 18.03 8.26 32.08
N ALA A 44 17.52 7.02 32.11
CA ALA A 44 16.15 6.71 31.71
C ALA A 44 15.10 7.46 32.55
N ASN A 45 15.26 7.47 33.88
CA ASN A 45 14.38 8.22 34.78
C ASN A 45 14.45 9.73 34.54
N GLN A 46 15.60 10.27 34.12
CA GLN A 46 15.76 11.69 33.80
C GLN A 46 15.03 12.06 32.50
N VAL A 47 15.10 11.21 31.46
CA VAL A 47 14.38 11.39 30.20
C VAL A 47 12.87 11.30 30.42
N ASP A 48 12.39 10.28 31.14
CA ASP A 48 10.96 10.07 31.43
C ASP A 48 10.34 11.27 32.18
N ARG A 49 11.12 11.86 33.10
CA ARG A 49 10.74 13.09 33.79
C ARG A 49 10.68 14.32 32.86
N MET A 50 11.62 14.45 31.93
CA MET A 50 11.60 15.53 30.93
C MET A 50 10.36 15.42 30.02
N VAL A 51 10.01 14.21 29.58
CA VAL A 51 8.82 13.96 28.74
C VAL A 51 7.51 14.25 29.49
N THR A 52 7.47 13.99 30.80
CA THR A 52 6.29 14.21 31.65
C THR A 52 6.08 15.69 32.04
N GLU A 53 7.15 16.47 32.20
CA GLU A 53 7.09 17.89 32.59
C GLU A 53 7.05 18.86 31.38
N ALA A 54 7.25 18.37 30.15
CA ALA A 54 7.29 19.16 28.91
C ALA A 54 5.94 19.30 28.18
N VAL A 55 5.84 20.33 27.33
CA VAL A 55 4.78 20.44 26.33
C VAL A 55 5.16 19.60 25.12
N GLN A 56 4.30 18.66 24.75
CA GLN A 56 4.45 17.81 23.59
C GLN A 56 3.85 18.53 22.37
N CYS A 57 4.67 18.80 21.35
CA CYS A 57 4.27 19.50 20.14
C CYS A 57 4.51 18.60 18.92
N ALA A 58 3.53 18.53 18.01
CA ALA A 58 3.74 17.88 16.72
C ALA A 58 4.86 18.61 15.96
N PHE A 59 5.76 17.86 15.32
CA PHE A 59 6.94 18.45 14.66
C PHE A 59 6.58 19.41 13.49
N ASP A 60 5.37 19.30 12.96
CA ASP A 60 4.79 20.13 11.91
C ASP A 60 3.89 21.28 12.41
N ASP A 61 3.68 21.44 13.73
CA ASP A 61 2.98 22.60 14.32
C ASP A 61 3.94 23.61 14.98
N PRO A 62 4.51 24.56 14.20
CA PRO A 62 5.42 25.57 14.74
C PRO A 62 4.76 26.51 15.76
N ARG A 63 3.43 26.60 15.81
CA ARG A 63 2.72 27.47 16.76
C ARG A 63 2.75 26.88 18.18
N CYS A 64 2.66 25.56 18.30
CA CYS A 64 2.78 24.88 19.59
C CYS A 64 4.15 25.16 20.24
N VAL A 65 5.22 25.06 19.45
CA VAL A 65 6.59 25.36 19.91
C VAL A 65 6.71 26.82 20.36
N GLU A 66 6.25 27.77 19.53
CA GLU A 66 6.30 29.20 19.86
C GLU A 66 5.48 29.58 21.12
N GLU A 67 4.34 28.93 21.35
CA GLU A 67 3.49 29.17 22.52
C GLU A 67 4.08 28.55 23.80
N ALA A 68 4.70 27.38 23.71
CA ALA A 68 5.37 26.73 24.82
C ALA A 68 6.66 27.45 25.26
N GLU A 69 7.45 27.95 24.30
CA GLU A 69 8.61 28.81 24.57
C GLU A 69 8.21 30.12 25.26
N LYS A 70 7.18 30.82 24.76
CA LYS A 70 6.61 32.02 25.42
C LYS A 70 6.10 31.75 26.83
N SER A 71 5.69 30.51 27.10
CA SER A 71 5.23 30.05 28.41
C SER A 71 6.38 29.60 29.34
N GLY A 72 7.63 29.61 28.87
CA GLY A 72 8.80 29.17 29.63
C GLY A 72 8.81 27.68 29.98
N LYS A 73 8.06 26.85 29.24
CA LYS A 73 8.00 25.40 29.46
C LYS A 73 8.97 24.67 28.52
N PRO A 74 9.59 23.56 28.95
CA PRO A 74 10.35 22.72 28.04
C PRO A 74 9.43 22.14 26.95
N VAL A 75 9.96 22.04 25.74
CA VAL A 75 9.26 21.49 24.56
C VAL A 75 9.88 20.16 24.19
N VAL A 76 9.05 19.18 23.84
CA VAL A 76 9.46 17.92 23.25
C VAL A 76 8.65 17.70 21.98
N LEU A 77 9.31 17.32 20.89
CA LEU A 77 8.62 17.05 19.63
C LEU A 77 8.08 15.62 19.59
N ILE A 78 6.86 15.47 19.06
CA ILE A 78 6.20 14.19 18.83
C ILE A 78 5.92 13.97 17.34
N ASP A 79 5.90 12.71 16.92
CA ASP A 79 5.48 12.28 15.59
C ASP A 79 3.94 12.25 15.44
N SER A 80 3.47 11.87 14.26
CA SER A 80 2.04 11.74 13.94
C SER A 80 1.31 10.63 14.72
N GLU A 81 2.04 9.73 15.38
CA GLU A 81 1.51 8.70 16.28
C GLU A 81 1.56 9.12 17.76
N GLY A 82 2.07 10.33 18.06
CA GLY A 82 2.20 10.86 19.41
C GLY A 82 3.44 10.37 20.18
N ARG A 83 4.41 9.75 19.50
CA ARG A 83 5.66 9.27 20.10
C ARG A 83 6.71 10.38 20.11
N VAL A 84 7.49 10.46 21.19
CA VAL A 84 8.59 11.43 21.32
C VAL A 84 9.69 11.13 20.30
N ILE A 85 10.03 12.13 19.49
CA ILE A 85 11.16 12.08 18.56
C ILE A 85 12.46 12.22 19.37
N THR A 86 13.41 11.31 19.17
CA THR A 86 14.72 11.33 19.84
C THR A 86 15.87 11.46 18.87
N ASP A 87 16.99 12.03 19.33
CA ASP A 87 18.26 12.03 18.59
C ASP A 87 18.94 10.65 18.61
N ASP A 88 20.04 10.50 17.85
CA ASP A 88 20.85 9.27 17.75
C ASP A 88 21.42 8.81 19.11
N GLU A 89 21.37 9.66 20.13
CA GLU A 89 21.84 9.44 21.50
C GLU A 89 20.66 9.18 22.48
N GLY A 90 19.44 9.02 21.95
CA GLY A 90 18.22 8.67 22.67
C GLY A 90 17.57 9.83 23.43
N ARG A 91 17.95 11.08 23.16
CA ARG A 91 17.45 12.27 23.90
C ARG A 91 16.31 12.94 23.13
N PRO A 92 15.26 13.43 23.81
CA PRO A 92 14.14 14.11 23.14
C PRO A 92 14.59 15.30 22.28
N VAL A 93 14.14 15.35 21.02
CA VAL A 93 14.39 16.45 20.10
C VAL A 93 13.48 17.63 20.46
N THR A 94 14.10 18.80 20.61
CA THR A 94 13.40 20.05 20.97
C THR A 94 13.45 21.10 19.86
N ASP A 95 14.03 20.77 18.70
CA ASP A 95 14.30 21.66 17.58
C ASP A 95 13.67 21.08 16.29
N PRO A 96 12.63 21.73 15.72
CA PRO A 96 11.94 21.24 14.52
C PRO A 96 12.86 21.04 13.31
N ALA A 97 13.95 21.81 13.20
CA ALA A 97 14.89 21.69 12.09
C ALA A 97 15.72 20.39 12.16
N LYS A 98 15.77 19.72 13.31
CA LYS A 98 16.46 18.43 13.50
C LYS A 98 15.52 17.23 13.38
N ALA A 99 14.25 17.39 13.77
CA ALA A 99 13.25 16.33 13.69
C ALA A 99 13.09 15.77 12.26
N GLY A 100 13.10 16.65 11.25
CA GLY A 100 12.98 16.26 9.84
C GLY A 100 14.14 15.42 9.27
N ALA A 101 15.27 15.32 9.97
CA ALA A 101 16.42 14.51 9.56
C ALA A 101 16.44 13.11 10.20
N GLN A 102 15.78 12.93 11.36
CA GLN A 102 15.76 11.68 12.13
C GLN A 102 14.46 10.87 12.00
N ALA A 103 13.37 11.48 11.53
CA ALA A 103 12.13 10.77 11.20
C ALA A 103 12.27 9.77 10.02
N GLY A 104 13.43 9.70 9.36
CA GLY A 104 13.69 8.84 8.19
C GLY A 104 14.63 7.65 8.43
N GLY A 105 14.90 7.24 9.68
CA GLY A 105 15.93 6.25 9.97
C GLY A 105 15.68 5.31 11.15
N GLY A 106 15.20 4.09 10.86
CA GLY A 106 15.65 2.88 11.58
C GLY A 106 14.78 2.33 12.72
N GLY A 107 13.79 1.52 12.35
CA GLY A 107 13.68 0.11 12.79
C GLY A 107 13.61 -0.23 14.28
N GLY A 108 12.46 -0.76 14.70
CA GLY A 108 12.33 -1.40 16.02
C GLY A 108 10.89 -1.75 16.37
N ALA A 109 10.33 -2.80 15.74
CA ALA A 109 8.96 -3.23 16.00
C ALA A 109 8.76 -3.60 17.49
N ALA A 110 8.10 -2.72 18.24
CA ALA A 110 7.39 -3.12 19.44
C ALA A 110 6.23 -4.02 18.99
N VAL A 111 6.35 -5.33 19.23
CA VAL A 111 5.30 -6.32 18.91
C VAL A 111 4.01 -5.90 19.60
N GLY A 112 3.11 -5.26 18.83
CA GLY A 112 1.82 -4.81 19.31
C GLY A 112 1.00 -5.98 19.84
N ALA A 113 0.14 -5.71 20.81
CA ALA A 113 -0.84 -6.70 21.25
C ALA A 113 -1.62 -7.23 20.02
N PRO A 114 -1.92 -8.54 19.94
CA PRO A 114 -2.55 -9.12 18.76
C PRO A 114 -3.84 -8.38 18.44
N THR A 115 -3.88 -7.76 17.26
CA THR A 115 -5.09 -7.13 16.73
C THR A 115 -6.20 -8.17 16.67
N LYS A 116 -7.43 -7.80 17.01
CA LYS A 116 -8.56 -8.73 16.81
C LYS A 116 -8.69 -9.01 15.31
N PRO A 117 -9.25 -10.16 14.90
CA PRO A 117 -9.54 -10.42 13.49
C PRO A 117 -10.34 -9.26 12.86
N GLY A 118 -9.75 -8.59 11.88
CA GLY A 118 -10.30 -7.39 11.24
C GLY A 118 -9.90 -6.04 11.84
N GLU A 119 -9.02 -5.98 12.84
CA GLU A 119 -8.42 -4.74 13.36
C GLU A 119 -7.04 -4.45 12.74
N GLY A 120 -6.78 -3.18 12.44
CA GLY A 120 -5.64 -2.70 11.66
C GLY A 120 -6.09 -2.17 10.30
N VAL A 121 -5.44 -1.11 9.80
CA VAL A 121 -5.83 -0.37 8.57
C VAL A 121 -6.03 -1.29 7.36
N TRP A 122 -5.30 -2.40 7.31
CA TRP A 122 -5.23 -3.31 6.18
C TRP A 122 -5.87 -4.69 6.40
N ALA A 123 -6.46 -4.94 7.57
CA ALA A 123 -6.86 -6.28 8.02
C ALA A 123 -8.02 -6.93 7.23
N ASN A 124 -8.64 -6.18 6.32
CA ASN A 124 -9.68 -6.65 5.40
C ASN A 124 -9.40 -6.29 3.92
N TYR A 125 -8.23 -5.69 3.62
CA TYR A 125 -7.85 -5.27 2.28
C TYR A 125 -7.04 -6.39 1.59
N ASP A 126 -7.68 -7.02 0.61
CA ASP A 126 -7.22 -8.20 -0.13
C ASP A 126 -7.59 -8.11 -1.63
N PHE A 127 -7.36 -6.92 -2.20
CA PHE A 127 -7.54 -6.63 -3.63
C PHE A 127 -6.24 -6.91 -4.39
N VAL A 128 -6.30 -7.76 -5.41
CA VAL A 128 -5.16 -8.11 -6.29
C VAL A 128 -5.45 -7.55 -7.69
N PRO A 129 -4.74 -6.50 -8.16
CA PRO A 129 -4.99 -5.89 -9.46
C PRO A 129 -4.74 -6.85 -10.63
N GLY A 130 -5.65 -6.89 -11.60
CA GLY A 130 -5.49 -7.67 -12.83
C GLY A 130 -4.28 -7.19 -13.64
N GLU A 131 -3.57 -8.14 -14.24
CA GLU A 131 -2.24 -7.92 -14.81
C GLU A 131 -2.33 -7.45 -16.27
N LYS A 132 -3.33 -7.96 -17.01
CA LYS A 132 -3.55 -7.58 -18.41
C LYS A 132 -4.54 -6.41 -18.51
N VAL A 133 -4.02 -5.18 -18.56
CA VAL A 133 -4.82 -3.96 -18.78
C VAL A 133 -5.63 -4.09 -20.08
N LEU A 134 -6.94 -3.82 -20.00
CA LEU A 134 -7.89 -3.82 -21.13
C LEU A 134 -8.38 -2.41 -21.48
N TYR A 135 -8.43 -1.51 -20.51
CA TYR A 135 -8.80 -0.11 -20.66
C TYR A 135 -8.14 0.71 -19.55
N VAL A 136 -7.55 1.85 -19.87
CA VAL A 136 -7.11 2.85 -18.88
C VAL A 136 -7.36 4.26 -19.40
N ASP A 137 -7.94 5.14 -18.58
CA ASP A 137 -8.23 6.52 -18.95
C ASP A 137 -8.22 7.45 -17.73
N ASP A 138 -7.29 8.40 -17.75
CA ASP A 138 -7.13 9.45 -16.74
C ASP A 138 -7.70 10.81 -17.20
N PHE A 139 -8.28 10.86 -18.40
CA PHE A 139 -8.80 12.05 -19.07
C PHE A 139 -7.75 13.16 -19.30
N SER A 140 -6.46 12.89 -19.11
CA SER A 140 -5.36 13.87 -19.26
C SER A 140 -5.26 14.44 -20.68
N SER A 141 -5.69 13.68 -21.69
CA SER A 141 -5.77 14.10 -23.09
C SER A 141 -7.06 14.86 -23.46
N ASP A 142 -8.14 14.72 -22.69
CA ASP A 142 -9.46 15.23 -23.04
C ASP A 142 -9.65 16.69 -22.61
N ARG A 143 -10.17 17.51 -23.51
CA ARG A 143 -10.34 18.95 -23.28
C ARG A 143 -11.39 19.22 -22.21
N VAL A 144 -11.06 20.12 -21.26
CA VAL A 144 -12.01 20.66 -20.28
C VAL A 144 -13.22 21.28 -20.98
N GLY A 145 -14.42 20.83 -20.58
CA GLY A 145 -15.72 21.17 -21.17
C GLY A 145 -16.23 20.19 -22.24
N ASP A 146 -15.37 19.30 -22.77
CA ASP A 146 -15.78 18.28 -23.73
C ASP A 146 -16.16 16.97 -23.01
N PHE A 147 -16.90 16.08 -23.69
CA PHE A 147 -17.10 14.70 -23.24
C PHE A 147 -15.92 13.83 -23.73
N PRO A 148 -15.40 12.88 -22.92
CA PRO A 148 -14.21 12.10 -23.30
C PRO A 148 -14.37 11.31 -24.59
N GLN A 149 -13.36 11.36 -25.46
CA GLN A 149 -13.45 10.76 -26.80
C GLN A 149 -13.43 9.23 -26.80
N ARG A 150 -12.96 8.62 -25.71
CA ARG A 150 -12.78 7.17 -25.56
C ARG A 150 -13.97 6.46 -24.92
N LEU A 151 -14.92 7.23 -24.39
CA LEU A 151 -16.15 6.73 -23.78
C LEU A 151 -17.28 6.73 -24.79
N GLU A 152 -18.14 5.71 -24.75
CA GLU A 152 -19.40 5.70 -25.50
C GLU A 152 -20.46 6.47 -24.73
N TRP A 153 -20.84 7.66 -25.19
CA TRP A 153 -21.95 8.41 -24.62
C TRP A 153 -23.29 7.71 -24.92
N ALA A 154 -24.13 7.52 -23.91
CA ALA A 154 -25.48 6.98 -24.08
C ALA A 154 -26.58 7.98 -23.70
N SER A 155 -26.45 8.69 -22.58
CA SER A 155 -27.42 9.73 -22.19
C SER A 155 -26.90 10.69 -21.11
N GLY A 156 -27.60 11.82 -20.94
CA GLY A 156 -27.37 12.79 -19.87
C GLY A 156 -26.19 13.75 -20.10
N ASN A 157 -25.97 14.64 -19.14
CA ASN A 157 -24.96 15.70 -19.21
C ASN A 157 -23.71 15.30 -18.43
N MET A 158 -22.57 15.29 -19.13
CA MET A 158 -21.25 14.93 -18.64
C MET A 158 -20.18 15.71 -19.40
N GLU A 159 -19.18 16.22 -18.70
CA GLU A 159 -18.08 17.01 -19.28
C GLU A 159 -16.81 16.85 -18.43
N ILE A 160 -15.63 17.01 -19.02
CA ILE A 160 -14.37 17.05 -18.29
C ILE A 160 -14.21 18.37 -17.55
N VAL A 161 -13.79 18.28 -16.29
CA VAL A 161 -13.42 19.42 -15.44
C VAL A 161 -12.08 19.15 -14.76
N GLU A 162 -11.49 20.19 -14.20
CA GLU A 162 -10.30 20.09 -13.33
C GLU A 162 -10.71 20.36 -11.87
N TRP A 163 -10.35 19.45 -10.96
CA TRP A 163 -10.51 19.58 -9.51
C TRP A 163 -9.31 18.89 -8.83
N GLU A 164 -8.72 19.52 -7.81
CA GLU A 164 -7.55 19.01 -7.08
C GLU A 164 -6.35 18.65 -7.97
N GLY A 165 -6.21 19.34 -9.11
CA GLY A 165 -5.14 19.12 -10.09
C GLY A 165 -5.35 17.89 -10.99
N GLN A 166 -6.48 17.18 -10.86
CA GLN A 166 -6.85 16.03 -11.67
C GLN A 166 -7.93 16.39 -12.69
N ARG A 167 -7.96 15.69 -13.82
CA ARG A 167 -9.10 15.73 -14.74
C ARG A 167 -10.13 14.68 -14.37
N LEU A 168 -11.38 15.11 -14.26
CA LEU A 168 -12.50 14.30 -13.82
C LEU A 168 -13.70 14.51 -14.75
N LEU A 169 -14.42 13.43 -15.02
CA LEU A 169 -15.73 13.45 -15.66
C LEU A 169 -16.78 13.91 -14.65
N ARG A 170 -17.33 15.11 -14.85
CA ARG A 170 -18.41 15.68 -14.03
C ARG A 170 -19.77 15.34 -14.61
N ALA A 171 -20.58 14.57 -13.89
CA ALA A 171 -21.97 14.31 -14.22
C ALA A 171 -22.94 15.19 -13.42
N THR A 172 -23.80 15.93 -14.13
CA THR A 172 -24.83 16.82 -13.55
C THR A 172 -26.26 16.35 -13.81
N GLY A 173 -26.44 15.25 -14.55
CA GLY A 173 -27.73 14.62 -14.80
C GLY A 173 -28.02 13.45 -13.86
N SER A 174 -29.30 13.24 -13.52
CA SER A 174 -29.73 12.20 -12.57
C SER A 174 -29.71 10.76 -13.12
N ARG A 175 -29.33 10.60 -14.39
CA ARG A 175 -29.17 9.35 -15.14
C ARG A 175 -28.16 9.52 -16.27
N SER A 176 -27.03 10.18 -16.01
CA SER A 176 -25.97 10.28 -17.02
C SER A 176 -25.34 8.91 -17.23
N GLN A 177 -25.33 8.42 -18.47
CA GLN A 177 -24.88 7.07 -18.82
C GLN A 177 -23.80 7.13 -19.90
N PHE A 178 -22.71 6.41 -19.65
CA PHE A 178 -21.67 6.11 -20.62
C PHE A 178 -21.25 4.65 -20.51
N ALA A 179 -20.49 4.15 -21.49
CA ALA A 179 -19.84 2.85 -21.42
C ALA A 179 -18.38 2.90 -21.87
N ILE A 180 -17.56 2.00 -21.32
CA ILE A 180 -16.26 1.63 -21.89
C ILE A 180 -16.44 0.39 -22.77
N LEU A 181 -15.94 0.41 -24.00
CA LEU A 181 -15.94 -0.74 -24.89
C LEU A 181 -14.72 -1.62 -24.65
N ILE A 182 -14.91 -2.94 -24.69
CA ILE A 182 -13.89 -3.93 -24.33
C ILE A 182 -13.74 -4.91 -25.49
N ALA A 183 -12.59 -4.86 -26.18
CA ALA A 183 -12.29 -5.76 -27.29
C ALA A 183 -12.27 -7.22 -26.81
N GLY A 184 -13.23 -8.03 -27.26
CA GLY A 184 -13.41 -9.41 -26.81
C GLY A 184 -14.35 -9.59 -25.60
N GLY A 185 -14.87 -8.50 -25.03
CA GLY A 185 -15.84 -8.49 -23.92
C GLY A 185 -15.24 -8.64 -22.52
N VAL A 186 -16.09 -8.49 -21.50
CA VAL A 186 -15.72 -8.54 -20.07
C VAL A 186 -15.28 -9.96 -19.68
N PRO A 187 -13.98 -10.22 -19.43
CA PRO A 187 -13.46 -11.57 -19.20
C PRO A 187 -13.88 -12.12 -17.83
N GLU A 188 -13.94 -13.44 -17.68
CA GLU A 188 -14.44 -14.10 -16.45
C GLU A 188 -13.73 -13.63 -15.17
N GLN A 189 -12.42 -13.38 -15.26
CA GLN A 189 -11.58 -12.82 -14.20
C GLN A 189 -11.17 -11.39 -14.57
N PHE A 190 -11.58 -10.41 -13.77
CA PHE A 190 -11.21 -9.01 -13.99
C PHE A 190 -11.16 -8.17 -12.71
N THR A 191 -10.39 -7.10 -12.77
CA THR A 191 -10.46 -5.98 -11.83
C THR A 191 -10.86 -4.69 -12.52
N LEU A 192 -11.69 -3.89 -11.85
CA LEU A 192 -12.04 -2.54 -12.26
C LEU A 192 -11.76 -1.58 -11.11
N GLU A 193 -11.09 -0.48 -11.42
CA GLU A 193 -10.67 0.56 -10.48
C GLU A 193 -11.08 1.91 -11.07
N PHE A 194 -11.60 2.81 -10.24
CA PHE A 194 -11.89 4.19 -10.64
C PHE A 194 -11.95 5.13 -9.44
N VAL A 195 -11.52 6.37 -9.62
CA VAL A 195 -11.72 7.45 -8.65
C VAL A 195 -13.16 7.95 -8.75
N ILE A 196 -13.81 8.21 -7.61
CA ILE A 196 -15.17 8.73 -7.54
C ILE A 196 -15.37 9.68 -6.36
N HIS A 197 -16.22 10.69 -6.54
CA HIS A 197 -16.85 11.45 -5.47
C HIS A 197 -18.35 11.61 -5.77
N ASP A 198 -19.20 11.22 -4.82
CA ASP A 198 -20.65 11.35 -4.86
C ASP A 198 -21.11 12.06 -3.58
N PRO A 199 -21.58 13.33 -3.65
CA PRO A 199 -21.94 14.15 -2.47
C PRO A 199 -23.22 13.68 -1.74
N GLY A 200 -23.71 12.46 -1.96
CA GLY A 200 -24.87 11.87 -1.29
C GLY A 200 -26.12 11.81 -2.16
N THR A 201 -25.98 11.45 -3.43
CA THR A 201 -27.09 11.23 -4.35
C THR A 201 -27.94 10.02 -3.93
N GLN A 202 -29.23 10.02 -4.29
CA GLN A 202 -30.17 8.98 -3.85
C GLN A 202 -30.02 7.63 -4.58
N GLN A 203 -29.22 7.55 -5.64
CA GLN A 203 -29.11 6.36 -6.49
C GLN A 203 -27.66 5.90 -6.64
N GLY A 204 -26.69 6.75 -6.28
CA GLY A 204 -25.27 6.47 -6.44
C GLY A 204 -24.83 6.36 -7.89
N THR A 205 -23.59 5.92 -8.07
CA THR A 205 -23.05 5.44 -9.35
C THR A 205 -23.28 3.94 -9.46
N ARG A 206 -23.87 3.47 -10.57
CA ARG A 206 -23.97 2.04 -10.89
C ARG A 206 -22.91 1.65 -11.90
N VAL A 207 -22.34 0.46 -11.74
CA VAL A 207 -21.41 -0.16 -12.67
C VAL A 207 -21.97 -1.51 -13.11
N ILE A 208 -22.22 -1.66 -14.40
CA ILE A 208 -22.94 -2.78 -15.01
C ILE A 208 -22.05 -3.45 -16.05
N THR A 209 -21.84 -4.76 -15.90
CA THR A 209 -21.06 -5.60 -16.83
C THR A 209 -21.91 -6.24 -17.94
N GLY A 210 -23.23 -6.32 -17.74
CA GLY A 210 -24.20 -6.82 -18.70
C GLY A 210 -24.67 -5.78 -19.71
N GLU A 211 -25.67 -6.14 -20.52
CA GLU A 211 -26.24 -5.24 -21.52
C GLU A 211 -27.21 -4.24 -20.87
N ALA A 212 -26.75 -3.00 -20.68
CA ALA A 212 -27.53 -1.97 -20.01
C ALA A 212 -28.62 -1.38 -20.95
N PRO A 213 -29.92 -1.42 -20.58
CA PRO A 213 -30.99 -0.86 -21.39
C PRO A 213 -30.95 0.67 -21.40
N SER A 214 -31.39 1.28 -22.51
CA SER A 214 -31.46 2.74 -22.69
C SER A 214 -32.32 3.45 -21.63
N ASN A 215 -33.31 2.77 -21.04
CA ASN A 215 -33.95 3.21 -19.80
C ASN A 215 -33.46 2.33 -18.64
N ILE A 216 -32.50 2.86 -17.88
CA ILE A 216 -31.89 2.15 -16.75
C ILE A 216 -32.86 1.74 -15.62
N SER A 217 -34.08 2.32 -15.57
CA SER A 217 -35.11 1.82 -14.65
C SER A 217 -35.57 0.39 -14.96
N ASN A 218 -35.29 -0.11 -16.17
CA ASN A 218 -35.67 -1.46 -16.61
C ASN A 218 -34.53 -2.48 -16.43
N TYR A 219 -33.37 -2.07 -15.90
CA TYR A 219 -32.26 -3.01 -15.66
C TYR A 219 -32.55 -3.83 -14.39
N GLU A 220 -32.73 -5.14 -14.55
CA GLU A 220 -32.95 -6.09 -13.45
C GLU A 220 -31.71 -6.95 -13.11
N GLY A 221 -30.60 -6.79 -13.83
CA GLY A 221 -29.37 -7.52 -13.57
C GLY A 221 -28.61 -7.09 -12.30
N ASN A 222 -27.65 -7.91 -11.88
CA ASN A 222 -26.76 -7.58 -10.77
C ASN A 222 -25.71 -6.56 -11.20
N HIS A 223 -25.33 -5.66 -10.29
CA HIS A 223 -24.41 -4.56 -10.54
C HIS A 223 -23.68 -4.12 -9.28
N PHE A 224 -22.59 -3.37 -9.44
CA PHE A 224 -21.96 -2.67 -8.33
C PHE A 224 -22.58 -1.27 -8.19
N ASN A 225 -22.66 -0.75 -6.98
CA ASN A 225 -23.19 0.58 -6.70
C ASN A 225 -22.37 1.29 -5.62
N PHE A 226 -22.09 2.58 -5.82
CA PHE A 226 -21.25 3.40 -4.96
C PHE A 226 -21.97 4.72 -4.64
N GLY A 227 -22.02 5.15 -3.38
CA GLY A 227 -22.53 6.48 -2.97
C GLY A 227 -24.03 6.59 -2.60
N ASN A 228 -24.80 5.51 -2.74
CA ASN A 228 -26.25 5.47 -2.48
C ASN A 228 -26.60 5.59 -0.97
N TRP A 229 -27.78 6.12 -0.62
CA TRP A 229 -28.28 6.22 0.76
C TRP A 229 -28.42 4.87 1.49
N ARG A 230 -28.57 3.77 0.76
CA ARG A 230 -28.56 2.40 1.32
C ARG A 230 -27.16 1.79 1.48
N GLY A 231 -26.12 2.50 1.05
CA GLY A 231 -24.73 2.03 1.11
C GLY A 231 -24.17 1.56 -0.23
N SER A 232 -22.84 1.46 -0.27
CA SER A 232 -22.07 0.99 -1.42
C SER A 232 -21.88 -0.53 -1.36
N GLY A 233 -21.81 -1.20 -2.51
CA GLY A 233 -21.53 -2.63 -2.63
C GLY A 233 -22.13 -3.26 -3.87
N ILE A 234 -22.64 -4.49 -3.74
CA ILE A 234 -23.23 -5.30 -4.81
C ILE A 234 -24.75 -5.31 -4.66
N TRP A 235 -25.46 -5.08 -5.76
CA TRP A 235 -26.90 -4.90 -5.82
C TRP A 235 -27.55 -5.77 -6.91
N GLY A 236 -28.76 -6.26 -6.63
CA GLY A 236 -29.66 -6.80 -7.65
C GLY A 236 -30.84 -5.85 -7.92
N ALA A 237 -31.75 -6.24 -8.83
CA ALA A 237 -32.90 -5.42 -9.27
C ALA A 237 -33.66 -4.65 -8.18
N ARG A 238 -33.92 -5.32 -7.04
CA ARG A 238 -34.86 -4.85 -6.00
C ARG A 238 -34.20 -4.54 -4.66
N HIS A 239 -33.08 -5.20 -4.35
CA HIS A 239 -32.43 -5.14 -3.04
C HIS A 239 -30.90 -5.26 -3.17
N PRO A 240 -30.12 -4.66 -2.26
CA PRO A 240 -28.69 -4.94 -2.15
C PRO A 240 -28.45 -6.42 -1.83
N LEU A 241 -27.40 -7.00 -2.41
CA LEU A 241 -26.92 -8.35 -2.08
C LEU A 241 -25.83 -8.29 -0.99
N SER A 242 -24.99 -7.26 -1.02
CA SER A 242 -23.95 -6.98 -0.02
C SER A 242 -23.66 -5.48 -0.04
N THR A 243 -23.86 -4.78 1.07
CA THR A 243 -23.60 -3.32 1.17
C THR A 243 -23.15 -2.91 2.56
N ILE A 244 -22.31 -1.88 2.62
CA ILE A 244 -22.00 -1.13 3.85
C ILE A 244 -22.34 0.35 3.67
N GLN A 245 -22.74 1.01 4.76
CA GLN A 245 -22.79 2.47 4.79
C GLN A 245 -21.40 3.02 5.08
N ASP A 246 -20.75 3.50 4.03
CA ASP A 246 -19.53 4.29 4.08
C ASP A 246 -19.82 5.62 3.37
N LEU A 247 -19.45 6.72 4.03
CA LEU A 247 -19.77 8.09 3.64
C LEU A 247 -18.55 8.87 3.13
N SER A 248 -17.34 8.28 3.15
CA SER A 248 -16.08 8.88 2.69
C SER A 248 -16.20 9.51 1.30
N ILE A 249 -16.86 8.80 0.39
CA ILE A 249 -17.20 9.21 -0.99
C ILE A 249 -17.97 10.54 -1.11
N ARG A 250 -18.57 11.04 -0.02
CA ARG A 250 -19.30 12.33 0.03
C ARG A 250 -18.45 13.51 0.45
N GLU A 251 -17.27 13.25 1.00
CA GLU A 251 -16.42 14.25 1.64
C GLU A 251 -15.13 14.47 0.84
N ARG A 252 -14.67 13.45 0.12
CA ARG A 252 -13.46 13.48 -0.72
C ARG A 252 -13.58 12.53 -1.91
N LEU A 253 -12.61 12.63 -2.82
CA LEU A 253 -12.33 11.59 -3.81
C LEU A 253 -11.95 10.28 -3.08
N VAL A 254 -12.54 9.16 -3.50
CA VAL A 254 -12.20 7.79 -3.06
C VAL A 254 -11.90 6.93 -4.28
N THR A 255 -11.05 5.93 -4.13
CA THR A 255 -10.79 4.91 -5.16
C THR A 255 -11.75 3.74 -4.96
N ALA A 256 -12.76 3.65 -5.82
CA ALA A 256 -13.62 2.48 -5.91
C ALA A 256 -12.88 1.33 -6.63
N ARG A 257 -12.90 0.13 -6.05
CA ARG A 257 -12.27 -1.06 -6.64
C ARG A 257 -13.26 -2.23 -6.67
N VAL A 258 -13.19 -3.04 -7.71
CA VAL A 258 -14.00 -4.23 -7.94
C VAL A 258 -13.09 -5.35 -8.41
N MET A 259 -13.25 -6.54 -7.85
CA MET A 259 -12.54 -7.76 -8.25
C MET A 259 -13.56 -8.86 -8.46
N VAL A 260 -13.54 -9.50 -9.63
CA VAL A 260 -14.47 -10.56 -10.01
C VAL A 260 -13.69 -11.78 -10.49
N ASP A 261 -14.02 -12.95 -9.94
CA ASP A 261 -13.52 -14.25 -10.39
C ASP A 261 -14.72 -15.18 -10.67
N GLY A 262 -15.11 -15.27 -11.94
CA GLY A 262 -16.27 -16.07 -12.37
C GLY A 262 -17.57 -15.52 -11.79
N ALA A 263 -18.02 -16.15 -10.70
CA ALA A 263 -19.19 -15.73 -9.91
C ALA A 263 -18.83 -15.16 -8.53
N TYR A 264 -17.56 -15.19 -8.11
CA TYR A 264 -17.11 -14.53 -6.89
C TYR A 264 -16.90 -13.04 -7.17
N ALA A 265 -17.31 -12.16 -6.26
CA ALA A 265 -17.10 -10.73 -6.40
C ALA A 265 -16.76 -10.04 -5.07
N LYS A 266 -15.73 -9.20 -5.06
CA LYS A 266 -15.42 -8.24 -4.00
C LYS A 266 -15.54 -6.81 -4.53
N ALA A 267 -15.84 -5.88 -3.63
CA ALA A 267 -15.71 -4.45 -3.90
C ALA A 267 -15.13 -3.73 -2.69
N PHE A 268 -14.40 -2.65 -2.95
CA PHE A 268 -13.70 -1.82 -1.97
C PHE A 268 -13.94 -0.34 -2.27
N MET A 269 -13.86 0.50 -1.24
CA MET A 269 -13.62 1.95 -1.37
C MET A 269 -12.38 2.25 -0.56
N ASP A 270 -11.38 2.79 -1.25
CA ASP A 270 -9.98 2.83 -0.80
C ASP A 270 -9.54 1.44 -0.31
N GLU A 271 -9.18 1.33 0.98
CA GLU A 271 -8.76 0.08 1.64
C GLU A 271 -9.93 -0.71 2.24
N THR A 272 -11.10 -0.08 2.36
CA THR A 272 -12.25 -0.66 3.06
C THR A 272 -13.03 -1.58 2.13
N ARG A 273 -13.08 -2.88 2.48
CA ARG A 273 -13.90 -3.87 1.77
C ARG A 273 -15.40 -3.64 2.03
N ILE A 274 -16.09 -3.13 1.02
CA ILE A 274 -17.53 -2.79 1.06
C ILE A 274 -18.46 -3.93 0.65
N ALA A 275 -17.95 -4.93 -0.09
CA ALA A 275 -18.67 -6.14 -0.44
C ALA A 275 -17.75 -7.35 -0.58
N ASN A 276 -18.28 -8.53 -0.21
CA ASN A 276 -17.60 -9.82 -0.38
C ASN A 276 -18.66 -10.91 -0.60
N ALA A 277 -18.86 -11.31 -1.86
CA ALA A 277 -19.98 -12.18 -2.26
C ALA A 277 -19.47 -13.43 -3.00
N PRO A 278 -19.71 -14.66 -2.47
CA PRO A 278 -19.16 -15.89 -3.05
C PRO A 278 -19.92 -16.39 -4.29
N ARG A 279 -21.08 -15.80 -4.60
CA ARG A 279 -21.85 -16.08 -5.80
C ARG A 279 -22.73 -14.89 -6.16
N VAL A 280 -22.39 -14.21 -7.25
CA VAL A 280 -23.14 -13.14 -7.88
C VAL A 280 -23.26 -13.50 -9.36
N ASP A 281 -24.50 -13.48 -9.86
CA ASP A 281 -24.78 -13.71 -11.27
C ASP A 281 -24.57 -12.39 -12.02
N LEU A 282 -23.32 -12.09 -12.37
CA LEU A 282 -22.95 -10.90 -13.13
C LEU A 282 -23.05 -11.23 -14.62
N GLU A 283 -24.04 -10.64 -15.29
CA GLU A 283 -24.15 -10.63 -16.75
C GLU A 283 -22.88 -10.03 -17.39
N ARG A 284 -22.55 -10.47 -18.60
CA ARG A 284 -21.32 -10.07 -19.32
C ARG A 284 -21.66 -9.62 -20.73
N SER A 285 -21.01 -8.57 -21.18
CA SER A 285 -21.21 -7.97 -22.51
C SER A 285 -19.88 -7.53 -23.12
N ASP A 286 -19.94 -6.83 -24.26
CA ASP A 286 -18.81 -6.18 -24.93
C ASP A 286 -18.38 -4.86 -24.26
N ARG A 287 -19.01 -4.47 -23.14
CA ARG A 287 -18.82 -3.17 -22.49
C ARG A 287 -19.01 -3.22 -20.97
N ILE A 288 -18.55 -2.18 -20.28
CA ILE A 288 -18.99 -1.87 -18.91
C ILE A 288 -19.68 -0.51 -18.93
N THR A 289 -20.92 -0.48 -18.45
CA THR A 289 -21.75 0.72 -18.40
C THR A 289 -21.68 1.35 -17.02
N PHE A 290 -21.40 2.65 -16.99
CA PHE A 290 -21.51 3.49 -15.80
C PHE A 290 -22.80 4.32 -15.87
N VAL A 291 -23.48 4.44 -14.73
CA VAL A 291 -24.68 5.27 -14.60
C VAL A 291 -24.53 6.17 -13.39
N LEU A 292 -24.35 7.47 -13.66
CA LEU A 292 -24.10 8.51 -12.68
C LEU A 292 -25.41 9.25 -12.38
N SER A 293 -25.72 9.41 -11.10
CA SER A 293 -26.99 9.96 -10.61
C SER A 293 -26.87 11.39 -10.06
N GLY A 294 -26.02 12.20 -10.66
CA GLY A 294 -25.71 13.57 -10.23
C GLY A 294 -26.84 14.59 -10.41
N LYS A 295 -26.59 15.81 -9.97
CA LYS A 295 -27.44 16.99 -10.17
C LYS A 295 -26.58 18.24 -10.45
N PRO A 296 -27.15 19.36 -10.92
CA PRO A 296 -26.38 20.60 -11.12
C PRO A 296 -25.77 21.16 -9.83
N ASP A 297 -26.44 20.98 -8.69
CA ASP A 297 -26.02 21.41 -7.33
C ASP A 297 -25.25 20.32 -6.57
N GLN A 298 -25.35 19.07 -7.03
CA GLN A 298 -24.73 17.89 -6.42
C GLN A 298 -24.14 16.99 -7.54
N PRO A 299 -23.11 17.46 -8.26
CA PRO A 299 -22.47 16.68 -9.30
C PRO A 299 -21.75 15.44 -8.74
N ILE A 300 -21.74 14.37 -9.52
CA ILE A 300 -20.81 13.25 -9.29
C ILE A 300 -19.57 13.51 -10.13
N TYR A 301 -18.40 13.24 -9.56
CA TYR A 301 -17.13 13.26 -10.27
C TYR A 301 -16.57 11.84 -10.36
N LEU A 302 -15.97 11.51 -11.51
CA LEU A 302 -15.33 10.22 -11.76
C LEU A 302 -14.00 10.46 -12.46
N GLY A 303 -12.93 9.79 -12.04
CA GLY A 303 -11.57 9.92 -12.59
C GLY A 303 -10.88 8.57 -12.73
N GLN A 304 -9.74 8.55 -13.43
CA GLN A 304 -8.80 7.42 -13.53
C GLN A 304 -9.46 6.04 -13.59
N ILE A 305 -10.12 5.72 -14.72
CA ILE A 305 -10.69 4.39 -14.93
C ILE A 305 -9.58 3.42 -15.33
N ARG A 306 -9.48 2.27 -14.67
CA ARG A 306 -8.63 1.15 -15.08
C ARG A 306 -9.42 -0.17 -15.04
N LEU A 307 -9.41 -0.90 -16.15
CA LEU A 307 -9.95 -2.25 -16.26
C LEU A 307 -8.80 -3.20 -16.67
N ALA A 308 -8.67 -4.34 -15.99
CA ALA A 308 -7.70 -5.37 -16.36
C ALA A 308 -8.29 -6.78 -16.20
N ALA A 309 -7.85 -7.72 -17.04
CA ALA A 309 -8.12 -9.14 -16.86
C ALA A 309 -7.13 -9.75 -15.85
N GLY A 310 -7.58 -10.78 -15.11
CA GLY A 310 -6.79 -11.46 -14.10
C GLY A 310 -7.15 -11.07 -12.67
N GLY A 311 -6.17 -11.06 -11.76
CA GLY A 311 -6.40 -10.94 -10.31
C GLY A 311 -6.63 -12.29 -9.65
N ARG A 312 -5.74 -13.26 -9.94
CA ARG A 312 -5.72 -14.60 -9.34
C ARG A 312 -4.38 -14.84 -8.64
N ASP A 313 -4.35 -15.85 -7.78
CA ASP A 313 -3.18 -16.28 -7.00
C ASP A 313 -1.87 -16.20 -7.81
N LEU A 314 -1.00 -15.33 -7.33
CA LEU A 314 0.29 -15.00 -7.91
C LEU A 314 1.21 -16.22 -8.05
N TYR A 315 1.13 -17.17 -7.11
CA TYR A 315 1.95 -18.38 -7.08
C TYR A 315 1.58 -19.35 -8.21
N ASP A 316 0.29 -19.57 -8.47
CA ASP A 316 -0.20 -20.46 -9.53
C ASP A 316 0.39 -20.08 -10.90
N LYS A 317 0.49 -18.77 -11.19
CA LYS A 317 1.07 -18.24 -12.43
C LYS A 317 2.59 -18.36 -12.44
N LEU A 318 3.24 -17.93 -11.36
CA LEU A 318 4.69 -17.98 -11.22
C LEU A 318 5.22 -19.43 -11.33
N ALA A 319 4.52 -20.39 -10.76
CA ALA A 319 4.85 -21.82 -10.84
C ALA A 319 4.59 -22.43 -12.23
N ALA A 320 3.61 -21.92 -12.97
CA ALA A 320 3.28 -22.40 -14.32
C ALA A 320 4.18 -21.80 -15.42
N GLU A 321 4.53 -20.52 -15.31
CA GLU A 321 5.20 -19.74 -16.36
C GLU A 321 6.65 -19.38 -16.03
N GLY A 322 7.10 -19.60 -14.79
CA GLY A 322 8.44 -19.21 -14.30
C GLY A 322 8.61 -17.70 -14.10
N ARG A 323 7.63 -16.89 -14.51
CA ARG A 323 7.56 -15.45 -14.27
C ARG A 323 6.13 -14.95 -14.22
N VAL A 324 5.88 -13.86 -13.50
CA VAL A 324 4.58 -13.19 -13.48
C VAL A 324 4.76 -11.67 -13.36
N ALA A 325 4.00 -10.92 -14.15
CA ALA A 325 3.95 -9.47 -14.06
C ALA A 325 2.91 -9.04 -13.02
N THR A 326 3.29 -8.14 -12.11
CA THR A 326 2.36 -7.46 -11.20
C THR A 326 2.16 -6.01 -11.60
N GLN A 327 0.89 -5.63 -11.65
CA GLN A 327 0.40 -4.26 -11.81
C GLN A 327 -0.02 -3.64 -10.47
N GLY A 328 0.07 -4.39 -9.38
CA GLY A 328 -0.35 -3.99 -8.05
C GLY A 328 0.78 -3.57 -7.12
N ILE A 329 1.97 -3.26 -7.66
CA ILE A 329 3.01 -2.53 -6.94
C ILE A 329 3.07 -1.13 -7.56
N LEU A 330 2.54 -0.16 -6.83
CA LEU A 330 2.41 1.23 -7.27
C LEU A 330 3.48 2.08 -6.60
N PHE A 331 3.96 3.08 -7.31
CA PHE A 331 4.98 4.02 -6.84
C PHE A 331 4.52 5.46 -7.02
N ALA A 332 4.95 6.37 -6.15
CA ALA A 332 4.70 7.80 -6.38
C ALA A 332 5.33 8.26 -7.71
N THR A 333 4.77 9.31 -8.31
CA THR A 333 5.25 9.87 -9.59
C THR A 333 6.73 10.20 -9.50
N ASP A 334 7.50 9.75 -10.49
CA ASP A 334 8.96 9.88 -10.58
C ASP A 334 9.75 9.37 -9.36
N SER A 335 9.17 8.44 -8.60
CA SER A 335 9.73 7.93 -7.34
C SER A 335 9.78 6.40 -7.28
N ASP A 336 10.61 5.88 -6.39
CA ASP A 336 10.64 4.50 -5.91
C ASP A 336 10.00 4.31 -4.52
N ALA A 337 9.36 5.36 -3.98
CA ALA A 337 8.48 5.25 -2.82
C ALA A 337 7.22 4.44 -3.18
N ILE A 338 7.10 3.27 -2.58
CA ILE A 338 5.96 2.36 -2.70
C ILE A 338 4.71 3.03 -2.11
N GLN A 339 3.61 3.05 -2.86
CA GLN A 339 2.32 3.56 -2.37
C GLN A 339 1.62 2.51 -1.47
N PRO A 340 0.88 2.92 -0.42
CA PRO A 340 0.17 2.00 0.49
C PRO A 340 -0.75 0.99 -0.21
N GLU A 341 -1.35 1.38 -1.33
CA GLU A 341 -2.17 0.57 -2.23
C GLU A 341 -1.49 -0.73 -2.67
N SER A 342 -0.15 -0.77 -2.66
CA SER A 342 0.68 -1.93 -3.03
C SER A 342 0.68 -3.06 -1.99
N THR A 343 0.23 -2.76 -0.77
CA THR A 343 0.37 -3.67 0.39
C THR A 343 -0.26 -5.05 0.18
N PRO A 344 -1.44 -5.24 -0.46
CA PRO A 344 -1.98 -6.59 -0.71
C PRO A 344 -1.07 -7.42 -1.60
N THR A 345 -0.57 -6.84 -2.69
CA THR A 345 0.30 -7.53 -3.64
C THR A 345 1.65 -7.88 -3.01
N LEU A 346 2.22 -6.96 -2.22
CA LEU A 346 3.46 -7.20 -1.49
C LEU A 346 3.26 -8.25 -0.37
N ARG A 347 2.07 -8.29 0.25
CA ARG A 347 1.70 -9.34 1.20
C ARG A 347 1.58 -10.70 0.53
N GLU A 348 0.90 -10.78 -0.61
CA GLU A 348 0.79 -12.01 -1.40
C GLU A 348 2.17 -12.53 -1.81
N ILE A 349 3.10 -11.64 -2.18
CA ILE A 349 4.51 -12.00 -2.45
C ILE A 349 5.20 -12.53 -1.19
N GLY A 350 5.08 -11.82 -0.06
CA GLY A 350 5.68 -12.19 1.21
C GLY A 350 5.19 -13.55 1.71
N GLU A 351 3.87 -13.72 1.85
CA GLU A 351 3.22 -14.96 2.29
C GLU A 351 3.56 -16.14 1.36
N MET A 352 3.63 -15.92 0.04
CA MET A 352 4.11 -16.91 -0.93
C MET A 352 5.57 -17.31 -0.67
N MET A 353 6.46 -16.36 -0.43
CA MET A 353 7.88 -16.64 -0.17
C MET A 353 8.14 -17.26 1.21
N GLU A 354 7.29 -17.00 2.20
CA GLU A 354 7.28 -17.71 3.49
C GLU A 354 6.81 -19.17 3.33
N ALA A 355 5.72 -19.39 2.57
CA ALA A 355 5.15 -20.72 2.33
C ALA A 355 6.06 -21.61 1.48
N HIS A 356 6.77 -21.02 0.51
CA HIS A 356 7.65 -21.71 -0.43
C HIS A 356 9.11 -21.32 -0.20
N THR A 357 9.74 -21.91 0.82
CA THR A 357 11.10 -21.56 1.27
C THR A 357 12.21 -21.87 0.27
N ASP A 358 11.93 -22.70 -0.73
CA ASP A 358 12.79 -23.03 -1.87
C ASP A 358 12.73 -22.00 -3.01
N LEU A 359 11.75 -21.09 -2.99
CA LEU A 359 11.56 -20.07 -4.02
C LEU A 359 12.64 -18.98 -3.92
N VAL A 360 13.34 -18.72 -5.03
CA VAL A 360 14.29 -17.61 -5.21
C VAL A 360 13.80 -16.75 -6.37
N LEU A 361 13.70 -15.43 -6.15
CA LEU A 361 13.11 -14.50 -7.11
C LEU A 361 14.09 -13.40 -7.53
N LEU A 362 14.11 -13.12 -8.83
CA LEU A 362 14.51 -11.84 -9.37
C LEU A 362 13.28 -10.93 -9.48
N ILE A 363 13.36 -9.77 -8.85
CA ILE A 363 12.39 -8.68 -8.97
C ILE A 363 12.86 -7.77 -10.10
N GLU A 364 12.11 -7.72 -11.20
CA GLU A 364 12.41 -6.87 -12.37
C GLU A 364 11.56 -5.60 -12.35
N GLY A 365 12.18 -4.43 -12.39
CA GLY A 365 11.49 -3.15 -12.56
C GLY A 365 11.46 -2.72 -14.02
N HIS A 366 10.30 -2.22 -14.48
CA HIS A 366 10.10 -1.75 -15.87
C HIS A 366 9.37 -0.40 -15.89
N THR A 367 9.65 0.43 -16.89
CA THR A 367 8.95 1.70 -17.19
C THR A 367 8.24 1.63 -18.54
N ASP A 368 7.41 2.63 -18.84
CA ASP A 368 7.08 2.95 -20.23
C ASP A 368 8.22 3.76 -20.87
N ALA A 369 8.02 4.15 -22.14
CA ALA A 369 8.97 4.96 -22.92
C ALA A 369 8.71 6.48 -22.85
N GLU A 370 8.08 6.98 -21.78
CA GLU A 370 8.07 8.42 -21.49
C GLU A 370 9.27 8.76 -20.59
N GLY A 371 10.17 9.64 -21.05
CA GLY A 371 11.32 10.09 -20.27
C GLY A 371 12.65 10.06 -21.04
N ASP A 372 13.74 9.87 -20.29
CA ASP A 372 15.10 9.65 -20.79
C ASP A 372 15.53 8.22 -20.42
N ASP A 373 16.12 7.48 -21.37
CA ASP A 373 16.49 6.06 -21.21
C ASP A 373 17.30 5.79 -19.93
N ALA A 374 18.25 6.67 -19.59
CA ALA A 374 19.14 6.48 -18.45
C ALA A 374 18.43 6.75 -17.12
N HIS A 375 17.53 7.74 -17.12
CA HIS A 375 16.63 8.01 -15.99
C HIS A 375 15.64 6.86 -15.78
N ASN A 376 15.02 6.36 -16.85
CA ASN A 376 14.08 5.22 -16.80
C ASN A 376 14.77 3.94 -16.31
N GLN A 377 15.99 3.67 -16.76
CA GLN A 377 16.82 2.56 -16.27
C GLN A 377 17.08 2.68 -14.76
N ASP A 378 17.58 3.83 -14.28
CA ASP A 378 17.90 4.08 -12.87
C ASP A 378 16.64 4.04 -11.96
N LEU A 379 15.54 4.64 -12.40
CA LEU A 379 14.24 4.60 -11.70
C LEU A 379 13.71 3.17 -11.57
N SER A 380 13.79 2.37 -12.63
CA SER A 380 13.33 0.98 -12.62
C SER A 380 14.14 0.09 -11.67
N GLU A 381 15.47 0.30 -11.61
CA GLU A 381 16.38 -0.39 -10.70
C GLU A 381 16.09 -0.04 -9.23
N ARG A 382 15.87 1.25 -8.92
CA ARG A 382 15.47 1.67 -7.57
C ARG A 382 14.14 1.04 -7.15
N ARG A 383 13.14 1.04 -8.03
CA ARG A 383 11.82 0.43 -7.77
C ARG A 383 11.93 -1.05 -7.43
N ALA A 384 12.70 -1.82 -8.21
CA ALA A 384 12.96 -3.23 -7.92
C ALA A 384 13.64 -3.44 -6.54
N ARG A 385 14.66 -2.64 -6.23
CA ARG A 385 15.34 -2.68 -4.91
C ARG A 385 14.44 -2.27 -3.76
N SER A 386 13.52 -1.34 -3.96
CA SER A 386 12.56 -0.92 -2.94
C SER A 386 11.53 -2.01 -2.64
N VAL A 387 11.14 -2.82 -3.63
CA VAL A 387 10.33 -4.03 -3.41
C VAL A 387 11.11 -5.11 -2.65
N VAL A 388 12.35 -5.40 -3.05
CA VAL A 388 13.21 -6.35 -2.31
C VAL A 388 13.38 -5.92 -0.86
N ARG A 389 13.71 -4.65 -0.61
CA ARG A 389 13.87 -4.09 0.73
C ARG A 389 12.60 -4.27 1.57
N PHE A 390 11.43 -3.95 1.01
CA PHE A 390 10.15 -4.12 1.69
C PHE A 390 9.88 -5.59 2.09
N LEU A 391 10.16 -6.56 1.22
CA LEU A 391 9.97 -7.98 1.52
C LEU A 391 10.94 -8.49 2.59
N VAL A 392 12.19 -8.01 2.60
CA VAL A 392 13.16 -8.33 3.65
C VAL A 392 12.78 -7.70 5.00
N GLU A 393 12.36 -6.43 5.00
CA GLU A 393 12.08 -5.67 6.24
C GLU A 393 10.74 -6.03 6.89
N GLU A 394 9.67 -6.18 6.10
CA GLU A 394 8.30 -6.40 6.62
C GLU A 394 7.93 -7.89 6.75
N TYR A 395 8.48 -8.77 5.89
CA TYR A 395 8.17 -10.21 5.86
C TYR A 395 9.37 -11.09 6.26
N GLY A 396 10.52 -10.50 6.61
CA GLY A 396 11.69 -11.25 7.07
C GLY A 396 12.26 -12.23 6.04
N ILE A 397 11.97 -12.02 4.74
CA ILE A 397 12.48 -12.89 3.67
C ILE A 397 14.00 -12.76 3.61
N ASP A 398 14.69 -13.90 3.51
CA ASP A 398 16.15 -13.92 3.38
C ASP A 398 16.59 -13.18 2.10
N GLY A 399 17.48 -12.20 2.25
CA GLY A 399 17.98 -11.39 1.14
C GLY A 399 18.70 -12.22 0.07
N ASP A 400 19.30 -13.35 0.43
CA ASP A 400 19.93 -14.27 -0.53
C ASP A 400 18.89 -14.96 -1.46
N ARG A 401 17.59 -14.87 -1.15
CA ARG A 401 16.47 -15.37 -1.98
C ARG A 401 15.88 -14.29 -2.89
N LEU A 402 16.37 -13.06 -2.84
CA LEU A 402 15.81 -11.89 -3.54
C LEU A 402 16.90 -11.12 -4.30
N ALA A 403 16.83 -11.14 -5.63
CA ALA A 403 17.60 -10.25 -6.51
C ALA A 403 16.72 -9.10 -7.02
N ALA A 404 17.34 -7.98 -7.40
CA ALA A 404 16.69 -6.86 -8.06
C ALA A 404 17.41 -6.51 -9.37
N ALA A 405 16.66 -6.15 -10.41
CA ALA A 405 17.19 -5.57 -11.64
C ALA A 405 16.20 -4.57 -12.26
N GLY A 406 16.68 -3.44 -12.73
CA GLY A 406 15.94 -2.54 -13.61
C GLY A 406 16.16 -2.86 -15.07
N PHE A 407 15.13 -2.67 -15.89
CA PHE A 407 15.20 -2.77 -17.36
C PHE A 407 14.75 -1.50 -18.09
N GLY A 408 14.35 -0.46 -17.36
CA GLY A 408 13.76 0.75 -17.92
C GLY A 408 12.65 0.42 -18.90
N GLU A 409 12.72 1.02 -20.08
CA GLU A 409 11.79 0.80 -21.19
C GLU A 409 12.22 -0.30 -22.18
N SER A 410 13.36 -0.97 -21.94
CA SER A 410 14.00 -1.85 -22.94
C SER A 410 13.24 -3.14 -23.24
N ASN A 411 12.34 -3.56 -22.34
CA ASN A 411 11.53 -4.78 -22.44
C ASN A 411 10.02 -4.46 -22.38
N PRO A 412 9.45 -3.80 -23.41
CA PRO A 412 8.03 -3.48 -23.45
C PRO A 412 7.17 -4.71 -23.74
N VAL A 413 6.06 -4.85 -23.02
CA VAL A 413 5.03 -5.88 -23.20
C VAL A 413 3.75 -5.34 -23.84
N GLY A 414 3.57 -4.01 -23.82
CA GLY A 414 2.48 -3.29 -24.47
C GLY A 414 2.98 -2.17 -25.40
N ASP A 415 2.12 -1.71 -26.30
CA ASP A 415 2.44 -0.63 -27.25
C ASP A 415 2.53 0.73 -26.52
N ASN A 416 3.73 1.31 -26.44
CA ASN A 416 3.97 2.61 -25.82
C ASN A 416 3.18 3.77 -26.48
N ALA A 417 2.72 3.63 -27.73
CA ALA A 417 1.82 4.62 -28.34
C ALA A 417 0.43 4.66 -27.67
N THR A 418 0.03 3.59 -26.97
CA THR A 418 -1.29 3.47 -26.31
C THR A 418 -1.18 3.68 -24.79
N PRO A 419 -2.17 4.34 -24.14
CA PRO A 419 -2.22 4.43 -22.68
C PRO A 419 -2.22 3.05 -22.00
N GLU A 420 -2.96 2.09 -22.56
CA GLU A 420 -3.00 0.70 -22.09
C GLU A 420 -1.60 0.06 -22.12
N GLY A 421 -0.87 0.21 -23.22
CA GLY A 421 0.46 -0.37 -23.36
C GLY A 421 1.49 0.30 -22.46
N ARG A 422 1.42 1.63 -22.26
CA ARG A 422 2.27 2.31 -21.27
C ARG A 422 1.97 1.85 -19.85
N GLN A 423 0.70 1.72 -19.47
CA GLN A 423 0.33 1.18 -18.16
C GLN A 423 0.79 -0.28 -18.00
N GLN A 424 0.71 -1.11 -19.05
CA GLN A 424 1.28 -2.46 -19.03
C GLN A 424 2.81 -2.43 -18.86
N ASN A 425 3.52 -1.50 -19.51
CA ASN A 425 4.97 -1.40 -19.44
C ASN A 425 5.48 -0.94 -18.08
N ARG A 426 4.78 0.01 -17.42
CA ARG A 426 4.99 0.38 -16.01
C ARG A 426 4.57 -0.76 -15.07
N ARG A 427 5.50 -1.68 -14.78
CA ARG A 427 5.23 -2.89 -13.99
C ARG A 427 6.45 -3.33 -13.17
N VAL A 428 6.20 -4.24 -12.24
CA VAL A 428 7.22 -5.10 -11.66
C VAL A 428 6.96 -6.52 -12.14
N GLU A 429 7.99 -7.28 -12.51
CA GLU A 429 7.89 -8.73 -12.78
C GLU A 429 8.62 -9.51 -11.69
N LEU A 430 8.09 -10.68 -11.35
CA LEU A 430 8.73 -11.67 -10.49
C LEU A 430 9.20 -12.81 -11.38
N VAL A 431 10.46 -13.22 -11.28
CA VAL A 431 11.05 -14.27 -12.11
C VAL A 431 11.76 -15.29 -11.23
N VAL A 432 11.40 -16.56 -11.36
CA VAL A 432 12.08 -17.66 -10.64
C VAL A 432 13.51 -17.81 -11.16
N GLN A 433 14.47 -18.06 -10.26
CA GLN A 433 15.88 -18.30 -10.58
C GLN A 433 16.26 -19.80 -10.62
#